data_AF-A0A1U9UU19-F1
#
_entry.id   AF-A0A1U9UU19-F1
#
_cell.length_a   1.000
_cell.length_b   1.000
_cell.length_c   1.000
_cell.angle_alpha   90.00
_cell.angle_beta   90.00
_cell.angle_gamma   90.00
#
_symmetry.space_group_name_H-M   'P 1'
#
loop_
_entity.id
_entity.type
_entity.pdbx_description
1 polymer ?
#
loop_
_entity_poly.entity_id
_entity_poly.type
_entity_poly.pdbx_seq_one_letter_code
_entity_poly.pdbx_strand_id
1 'polypeptide(L)'
;MLANIIQALHGYVAAINLDNLDGFKLSVLIGASLIYCDEAPRKNINEQLLKSLIAGERVFIDRKYKDPLSLCVLGKWLVLGNHLPRIEDHSHGFWRRWDIVPFNVTIPEVEQDPLLAEAIIREELSGVLNWALEGLMRLQKRGSFDPVLPVAMSNALHSARIDTNSVKAWCTEDAVCCEGSPKLGKDAAYDQYASWCRETGAVVVSPIQFWIRIRDAFPQYVESKVRRKERSIRICNLHIGQG
;
A
#
# COMPACT_ATOMS: atom_id res chain seq x y z
N MET A 1 2.24 -7.76 -19.93
CA MET A 1 1.83 -9.06 -20.51
C MET A 1 0.62 -9.67 -19.78
N LEU A 2 0.75 -10.18 -18.54
CA LEU A 2 -0.36 -10.81 -17.80
C LEU A 2 -1.59 -9.89 -17.62
N ALA A 3 -1.37 -8.62 -17.30
CA ALA A 3 -2.45 -7.66 -17.13
C ALA A 3 -3.35 -7.53 -18.37
N ASN A 4 -2.79 -7.64 -19.59
CA ASN A 4 -3.57 -7.55 -20.82
C ASN A 4 -4.47 -8.78 -20.99
N ILE A 5 -3.97 -9.95 -20.63
CA ILE A 5 -4.73 -11.20 -20.67
C ILE A 5 -5.87 -11.16 -19.65
N ILE A 6 -5.61 -10.68 -18.42
CA ILE A 6 -6.67 -10.50 -17.40
C ILE A 6 -7.72 -9.51 -17.92
N GLN A 7 -7.32 -8.37 -18.47
CA GLN A 7 -8.25 -7.39 -19.04
C GLN A 7 -9.17 -8.00 -20.11
N ALA A 8 -8.65 -8.89 -20.96
CA ALA A 8 -9.44 -9.55 -22.01
C ALA A 8 -10.54 -10.48 -21.46
N LEU A 9 -10.46 -10.92 -20.19
CA LEU A 9 -11.48 -11.73 -19.54
C LEU A 9 -12.64 -10.91 -18.95
N HIS A 10 -12.53 -9.58 -18.96
CA HIS A 10 -13.47 -8.68 -18.29
C HIS A 10 -14.33 -7.90 -19.29
N GLY A 11 -15.65 -7.87 -19.06
CA GLY A 11 -16.60 -7.20 -19.96
C GLY A 11 -16.55 -5.68 -19.93
N TYR A 12 -16.13 -5.09 -18.80
CA TYR A 12 -15.81 -3.67 -18.71
C TYR A 12 -14.60 -3.46 -17.81
N VAL A 13 -13.58 -2.85 -18.39
CA VAL A 13 -12.30 -2.51 -17.77
C VAL A 13 -12.20 -0.99 -17.64
N ALA A 14 -11.89 -0.51 -16.45
CA ALA A 14 -11.64 0.90 -16.18
C ALA A 14 -10.17 1.13 -15.81
N ALA A 15 -9.55 2.15 -16.39
CA ALA A 15 -8.22 2.61 -16.03
C ALA A 15 -8.33 3.82 -15.08
N ILE A 16 -7.59 3.81 -13.97
CA ILE A 16 -7.51 4.95 -13.05
C ILE A 16 -6.18 5.00 -12.30
N ASN A 17 -5.65 6.20 -12.08
CA ASN A 17 -4.47 6.40 -11.25
C ASN A 17 -4.87 6.55 -9.78
N LEU A 18 -4.15 5.87 -8.87
CA LEU A 18 -4.49 5.87 -7.44
C LEU A 18 -4.30 7.23 -6.76
N ASP A 19 -3.47 8.11 -7.31
CA ASP A 19 -3.26 9.49 -6.83
C ASP A 19 -4.32 10.47 -7.36
N ASN A 20 -5.25 9.99 -8.19
CA ASN A 20 -6.32 10.76 -8.84
C ASN A 20 -7.72 10.17 -8.55
N LEU A 21 -7.91 9.62 -7.34
CA LEU A 21 -9.21 9.16 -6.87
C LEU A 21 -10.07 10.35 -6.41
N ASP A 22 -10.54 11.16 -7.35
CA ASP A 22 -11.31 12.38 -7.05
C ASP A 22 -12.40 12.73 -8.06
N GLY A 23 -13.48 13.33 -7.54
CA GLY A 23 -14.57 13.94 -8.30
C GLY A 23 -15.09 13.10 -9.46
N PHE A 24 -15.20 13.74 -10.63
CA PHE A 24 -15.77 13.12 -11.83
C PHE A 24 -14.91 12.01 -12.43
N LYS A 25 -13.63 11.87 -12.05
CA LYS A 25 -12.77 10.80 -12.59
C LYS A 25 -13.24 9.43 -12.13
N LEU A 26 -13.87 9.35 -10.95
CA LEU A 26 -14.48 8.12 -10.42
C LEU A 26 -15.65 7.62 -11.28
N SER A 27 -16.19 8.43 -12.20
CA SER A 27 -17.28 8.01 -13.08
C SER A 27 -16.92 6.84 -13.99
N VAL A 28 -15.63 6.60 -14.26
CA VAL A 28 -15.16 5.42 -15.01
C VAL A 28 -15.34 4.11 -14.24
N LEU A 29 -15.51 4.15 -12.92
CA LEU A 29 -15.68 2.95 -12.08
C LEU A 29 -17.11 2.39 -12.15
N ILE A 30 -18.05 3.15 -12.72
CA ILE A 30 -19.47 2.80 -12.78
C ILE A 30 -19.67 1.59 -13.68
N GLY A 31 -19.96 0.43 -13.07
CA GLY A 31 -20.18 -0.83 -13.77
C GLY A 31 -18.90 -1.58 -14.12
N ALA A 32 -17.72 -1.07 -13.74
CA ALA A 32 -16.44 -1.71 -14.04
C ALA A 32 -16.35 -3.07 -13.34
N SER A 33 -15.95 -4.09 -14.10
CA SER A 33 -15.68 -5.44 -13.56
C SER A 33 -14.21 -5.62 -13.17
N LEU A 34 -13.31 -4.88 -13.83
CA LEU A 34 -11.90 -4.73 -13.50
C LEU A 34 -11.56 -3.24 -13.47
N ILE A 35 -10.82 -2.83 -12.46
CA ILE A 35 -10.27 -1.50 -12.32
C ILE A 35 -8.76 -1.69 -12.26
N TYR A 36 -8.02 -1.15 -13.22
CA TYR A 36 -6.58 -1.30 -13.24
C TYR A 36 -5.85 0.04 -13.16
N CYS A 37 -4.68 -0.01 -12.53
CA CYS A 37 -3.71 1.08 -12.45
C CYS A 37 -2.42 0.53 -13.05
N ASP A 38 -1.96 1.14 -14.13
CA ASP A 38 -0.79 0.74 -14.91
C ASP A 38 0.54 1.01 -14.18
N GLU A 39 0.57 2.06 -13.36
CA GLU A 39 1.70 2.38 -12.51
C GLU A 39 1.23 2.88 -11.13
N ALA A 40 1.61 2.16 -10.08
CA ALA A 40 1.45 2.64 -8.72
C ALA A 40 2.19 3.98 -8.52
N PRO A 41 1.48 5.06 -8.14
CA PRO A 41 2.06 6.38 -8.07
C PRO A 41 3.01 6.48 -6.87
N ARG A 42 4.17 7.14 -7.00
CA ARG A 42 5.07 7.38 -5.85
C ARG A 42 4.54 8.40 -4.82
N LYS A 43 3.34 8.96 -5.06
CA LYS A 43 2.70 10.00 -4.23
C LYS A 43 1.73 9.40 -3.22
N ASN A 44 1.23 10.26 -2.33
CA ASN A 44 0.11 9.94 -1.44
C ASN A 44 -1.15 9.64 -2.25
N ILE A 45 -1.96 8.73 -1.72
CA ILE A 45 -3.25 8.33 -2.29
C ILE A 45 -4.36 8.61 -1.27
N ASN A 46 -5.61 8.71 -1.73
CA ASN A 46 -6.75 8.82 -0.83
C ASN A 46 -7.10 7.44 -0.24
N GLU A 47 -6.39 7.05 0.82
CA GLU A 47 -6.50 5.73 1.44
C GLU A 47 -7.89 5.45 2.01
N GLN A 48 -8.58 6.48 2.52
CA GLN A 48 -9.94 6.33 3.04
C GLN A 48 -10.91 5.97 1.92
N LEU A 49 -10.91 6.75 0.83
CA LEU A 49 -11.77 6.48 -0.32
C LEU A 49 -11.41 5.13 -0.97
N LEU A 50 -10.12 4.83 -1.14
CA LEU A 50 -9.66 3.55 -1.69
C LEU A 50 -10.17 2.36 -0.85
N LYS A 51 -10.13 2.45 0.49
CA LYS A 51 -10.69 1.42 1.39
C LYS A 51 -12.19 1.22 1.15
N SER A 52 -12.95 2.30 1.01
CA SER A 52 -14.39 2.23 0.73
C SER A 52 -14.67 1.63 -0.64
N LEU A 53 -13.93 2.03 -1.68
CA LEU A 53 -14.05 1.50 -3.04
C LEU A 53 -13.73 -0.01 -3.10
N ILE A 54 -12.61 -0.44 -2.50
CA ILE A 54 -12.21 -1.87 -2.49
C ILE A 54 -13.18 -2.72 -1.65
N ALA A 55 -13.72 -2.16 -0.56
CA ALA A 55 -14.66 -2.87 0.31
C ALA A 55 -16.06 -2.98 -0.30
N GLY A 56 -16.33 -2.36 -1.46
CA GLY A 56 -17.67 -2.32 -2.05
C GLY A 56 -18.66 -1.48 -1.26
N GLU A 57 -18.17 -0.53 -0.45
CA GLU A 57 -19.03 0.43 0.25
C GLU A 57 -19.72 1.35 -0.75
N ARG A 58 -20.88 1.89 -0.35
CA ARG A 58 -21.62 2.84 -1.18
C ARG A 58 -20.88 4.18 -1.18
N VAL A 59 -20.44 4.60 -2.36
CA VAL A 59 -19.74 5.88 -2.58
C VAL A 59 -20.60 6.82 -3.42
N PHE A 60 -20.35 8.11 -3.29
CA PHE A 60 -20.98 9.14 -4.11
C PHE A 60 -20.03 9.52 -5.25
N ILE A 61 -20.48 9.39 -6.49
CA ILE A 61 -19.66 9.64 -7.67
C ILE A 61 -20.27 10.80 -8.47
N ASP A 62 -19.52 11.88 -8.58
CA ASP A 62 -19.87 13.02 -9.42
C ASP A 62 -19.78 12.65 -10.90
N ARG A 63 -20.69 13.20 -11.70
CA ARG A 63 -20.72 12.98 -13.15
C ARG A 63 -20.82 14.32 -13.86
N LYS A 64 -19.97 14.52 -14.86
CA LYS A 64 -19.94 15.78 -15.60
C LYS A 64 -21.30 16.02 -16.27
N TYR A 65 -21.91 17.17 -15.98
CA TYR A 65 -23.23 17.60 -16.50
C TYR A 65 -24.39 16.64 -16.23
N LYS A 66 -24.31 15.83 -15.17
CA LYS A 66 -25.35 14.88 -14.78
C LYS A 66 -25.47 14.83 -13.27
N ASP A 67 -26.62 14.38 -12.78
CA ASP A 67 -26.78 14.16 -11.34
C ASP A 67 -25.75 13.14 -10.83
N PRO A 68 -25.21 13.37 -9.63
CA PRO A 68 -24.30 12.45 -8.99
C PRO A 68 -25.01 11.13 -8.67
N LEU A 69 -24.24 10.05 -8.64
CA LEU A 69 -24.76 8.70 -8.47
C LEU A 69 -24.18 8.05 -7.22
N SER A 70 -25.06 7.47 -6.41
CA SER A 70 -24.67 6.69 -5.24
C SER A 70 -24.73 5.19 -5.55
N LEU A 71 -23.58 4.51 -5.53
CA LEU A 71 -23.47 3.09 -5.88
C LEU A 71 -22.29 2.41 -5.18
N CYS A 72 -22.28 1.07 -5.24
CA CYS A 72 -21.17 0.24 -4.81
C CYS A 72 -20.27 -0.09 -6.01
N VAL A 73 -18.97 0.15 -5.89
CA VAL A 73 -18.00 -0.26 -6.90
C VAL A 73 -17.66 -1.73 -6.66
N LEU A 74 -18.00 -2.61 -7.62
CA LEU A 74 -17.84 -4.06 -7.48
C LEU A 74 -16.62 -4.61 -8.23
N GLY A 75 -16.00 -3.79 -9.08
CA GLY A 75 -14.84 -4.17 -9.87
C GLY A 75 -13.66 -4.57 -9.00
N LYS A 76 -12.91 -5.57 -9.46
CA LYS A 76 -11.66 -5.97 -8.80
C LYS A 76 -10.52 -5.04 -9.20
N TRP A 77 -9.65 -4.74 -8.25
CA TRP A 77 -8.53 -3.83 -8.45
C TRP A 77 -7.27 -4.60 -8.83
N LEU A 78 -6.62 -4.20 -9.93
CA LEU A 78 -5.33 -4.71 -10.37
C LEU A 78 -4.35 -3.54 -10.47
N VAL A 79 -3.41 -3.46 -9.54
CA VAL A 79 -2.41 -2.39 -9.51
C VAL A 79 -1.07 -2.98 -9.96
N LEU A 80 -0.51 -2.40 -11.02
CA LEU A 80 0.80 -2.75 -11.54
C LEU A 80 1.81 -1.72 -11.07
N GLY A 81 3.03 -2.15 -10.77
CA GLY A 81 4.09 -1.23 -10.39
C GLY A 81 5.31 -1.92 -9.81
N ASN A 82 6.42 -1.19 -9.85
CA ASN A 82 7.70 -1.62 -9.25
C ASN A 82 7.83 -1.17 -7.79
N HIS A 83 6.91 -0.31 -7.34
CA HIS A 83 6.87 0.22 -5.99
C HIS A 83 5.40 0.33 -5.55
N LEU A 84 5.17 0.43 -4.25
CA LEU A 84 3.86 0.80 -3.74
C LEU A 84 3.69 2.31 -3.70
N PRO A 85 2.45 2.80 -3.70
CA PRO A 85 2.19 4.18 -3.37
C PRO A 85 2.64 4.52 -1.97
N ARG A 86 2.82 5.81 -1.72
CA ARG A 86 3.11 6.26 -0.36
C ARG A 86 1.87 6.02 0.49
N ILE A 87 2.03 5.14 1.47
CA ILE A 87 0.97 4.69 2.37
C ILE A 87 1.29 5.21 3.79
N GLU A 88 0.34 5.93 4.37
CA GLU A 88 0.38 6.47 5.73
C GLU A 88 -0.39 5.56 6.72
N ASP A 89 -1.47 4.91 6.29
CA ASP A 89 -2.24 3.92 7.07
C ASP A 89 -1.51 2.56 7.13
N HIS A 90 -0.88 2.31 8.28
CA HIS A 90 -0.23 1.03 8.59
C HIS A 90 -1.12 0.05 9.36
N SER A 91 -2.42 0.30 9.46
CA SER A 91 -3.34 -0.59 10.16
C SER A 91 -3.43 -1.95 9.46
N HIS A 92 -3.66 -3.00 10.26
CA HIS A 92 -3.99 -4.32 9.74
C HIS A 92 -5.17 -4.28 8.76
N GLY A 93 -6.11 -3.35 8.98
CA GLY A 93 -7.26 -3.17 8.11
C GLY A 93 -6.90 -2.71 6.70
N PHE A 94 -5.99 -1.77 6.55
CA PHE A 94 -5.54 -1.37 5.22
C PHE A 94 -4.77 -2.49 4.53
N TRP A 95 -3.77 -3.06 5.22
CA TRP A 95 -2.86 -4.01 4.61
C TRP A 95 -3.44 -5.40 4.33
N ARG A 96 -4.54 -5.81 4.99
CA ARG A 96 -5.24 -7.07 4.63
C ARG A 96 -5.99 -7.01 3.29
N ARG A 97 -6.07 -5.83 2.66
CA ARG A 97 -6.71 -5.62 1.34
C ARG A 97 -5.71 -5.69 0.19
N TRP A 98 -4.43 -5.90 0.48
CA TRP A 98 -3.36 -5.97 -0.49
C TRP A 98 -2.85 -7.40 -0.63
N ASP A 99 -2.95 -7.94 -1.84
CA ASP A 99 -2.28 -9.16 -2.25
C ASP A 99 -1.17 -8.78 -3.24
N ILE A 100 0.09 -8.86 -2.79
CA ILE A 100 1.25 -8.48 -3.62
C ILE A 100 1.83 -9.74 -4.24
N VAL A 101 1.76 -9.85 -5.56
CA VAL A 101 2.35 -10.96 -6.33
C VAL A 101 3.67 -10.50 -6.95
N PRO A 102 4.83 -10.91 -6.41
CA PRO A 102 6.11 -10.49 -6.96
C PRO A 102 6.47 -11.27 -8.23
N PHE A 103 6.88 -10.56 -9.28
CA PHE A 103 7.41 -11.13 -10.53
C PHE A 103 8.93 -11.01 -10.51
N ASN A 104 9.61 -11.98 -9.89
CA ASN A 104 11.05 -11.92 -9.64
C ASN A 104 11.92 -12.53 -10.76
N VAL A 105 11.29 -13.02 -11.83
CA VAL A 105 12.00 -13.65 -12.95
C VAL A 105 12.17 -12.62 -14.06
N THR A 106 13.42 -12.33 -14.42
CA THR A 106 13.77 -11.50 -15.57
C THR A 106 14.00 -12.38 -16.79
N ILE A 107 13.21 -12.17 -17.84
CA ILE A 107 13.37 -12.89 -19.11
C ILE A 107 14.45 -12.19 -19.96
N PRO A 108 15.48 -12.90 -20.45
CA PRO A 108 16.49 -12.32 -21.33
C PRO A 108 15.88 -11.70 -22.59
N GLU A 109 16.43 -10.59 -23.10
CA GLU A 109 15.88 -9.88 -24.28
C GLU A 109 15.68 -10.79 -25.49
N VAL A 110 16.59 -11.74 -25.72
CA VAL A 110 16.52 -12.70 -26.83
C VAL A 110 15.37 -13.71 -26.72
N GLU A 111 14.81 -13.91 -25.52
CA GLU A 111 13.69 -14.81 -25.25
C GLU A 111 12.37 -14.05 -25.11
N GLN A 112 12.40 -12.71 -25.12
CA GLN A 112 11.19 -11.91 -24.99
C GLN A 112 10.40 -11.90 -26.30
N ASP A 113 9.17 -12.40 -26.23
CA ASP A 113 8.18 -12.18 -27.28
C ASP A 113 7.26 -11.01 -26.89
N PRO A 114 7.38 -9.83 -27.54
CA PRO A 114 6.54 -8.67 -27.25
C PRO A 114 5.06 -8.87 -27.62
N LEU A 115 4.76 -9.81 -28.53
CA LEU A 115 3.40 -10.09 -29.01
C LEU A 115 2.75 -11.27 -28.27
N LEU A 116 3.43 -11.86 -27.28
CA LEU A 116 2.95 -13.06 -26.58
C LEU A 116 1.55 -12.87 -25.97
N ALA A 117 1.28 -11.70 -25.37
CA ALA A 117 -0.06 -11.41 -24.83
C ALA A 117 -1.12 -11.40 -25.94
N GLU A 118 -0.83 -10.79 -27.09
CA GLU A 118 -1.77 -10.73 -28.22
C GLU A 118 -2.03 -12.12 -28.80
N ALA A 119 -0.98 -12.94 -28.93
CA ALA A 119 -1.09 -14.32 -29.37
C ALA A 119 -1.97 -15.15 -28.41
N ILE A 120 -1.72 -15.07 -27.10
CA ILE A 120 -2.54 -15.77 -26.10
C ILE A 120 -3.99 -15.29 -26.14
N ILE A 121 -4.23 -13.98 -26.22
CA ILE A 121 -5.60 -13.42 -26.27
C ILE A 121 -6.33 -13.91 -27.52
N ARG A 122 -5.65 -13.99 -28.67
CA ARG A 122 -6.25 -14.39 -29.94
C ARG A 122 -6.51 -15.90 -30.01
N GLU A 123 -5.57 -16.71 -29.57
CA GLU A 123 -5.56 -18.15 -29.84
C GLU A 123 -5.90 -19.01 -28.60
N GLU A 124 -5.60 -18.55 -27.39
CA GLU A 124 -5.57 -19.38 -26.17
C GLU A 124 -6.39 -18.81 -25.00
N LEU A 125 -7.12 -17.70 -25.19
CA LEU A 125 -7.85 -17.04 -24.10
C LEU A 125 -8.90 -17.95 -23.45
N SER A 126 -9.52 -18.84 -24.23
CA SER A 126 -10.44 -19.86 -23.72
C SER A 126 -9.74 -20.84 -22.77
N GLY A 127 -8.47 -21.18 -23.03
CA GLY A 127 -7.63 -21.99 -22.14
C GLY A 127 -7.34 -21.27 -20.82
N VAL A 128 -7.00 -19.98 -20.89
CA VAL A 128 -6.81 -19.14 -19.69
C VAL A 128 -8.09 -19.04 -18.88
N LEU A 129 -9.24 -18.85 -19.54
CA LEU A 129 -10.55 -18.83 -18.89
C LEU A 129 -10.85 -20.17 -18.20
N ASN A 130 -10.58 -21.30 -18.85
CA ASN A 130 -10.77 -22.62 -18.25
C ASN A 130 -9.92 -22.80 -16.98
N TRP A 131 -8.65 -22.36 -16.99
CA TRP A 131 -7.80 -22.36 -15.80
C TRP A 131 -8.36 -21.48 -14.67
N ALA A 132 -8.89 -20.31 -15.00
CA ALA A 132 -9.54 -19.43 -14.02
C ALA A 132 -10.81 -20.08 -13.43
N LEU A 133 -11.62 -20.74 -14.26
CA LEU A 133 -12.82 -21.46 -13.85
C LEU A 133 -12.50 -22.65 -12.94
N GLU A 134 -11.46 -23.42 -13.24
CA GLU A 134 -10.98 -24.46 -12.33
C GLU A 134 -10.56 -23.89 -10.97
N GLY A 135 -9.88 -22.74 -10.97
CA GLY A 135 -9.56 -21.99 -9.76
C GLY A 135 -10.81 -21.59 -8.97
N LEU A 136 -11.83 -21.08 -9.66
CA LEU A 136 -13.12 -20.74 -9.08
C LEU A 136 -13.81 -21.95 -8.46
N MET A 137 -13.82 -23.10 -9.14
CA MET A 137 -14.40 -24.34 -8.62
C MET A 137 -13.69 -24.79 -7.34
N ARG A 138 -12.36 -24.74 -7.29
CA ARG A 138 -11.58 -25.02 -6.07
C ARG A 138 -11.94 -24.07 -4.94
N LEU A 139 -12.04 -22.77 -5.25
CA LEU A 139 -12.40 -21.73 -4.29
C LEU A 139 -13.80 -21.93 -3.72
N GLN A 140 -14.80 -22.16 -4.57
CA GLN A 140 -16.18 -22.41 -4.16
C GLN A 140 -16.31 -23.66 -3.30
N LYS A 141 -15.62 -24.75 -3.68
CA LYS A 141 -15.60 -25.99 -2.88
C LYS A 141 -15.03 -25.77 -1.47
N ARG A 142 -14.00 -24.92 -1.33
CA ARG A 142 -13.40 -24.57 -0.04
C ARG A 142 -14.21 -23.53 0.75
N GLY A 143 -14.94 -22.65 0.06
CA GLY A 143 -15.74 -21.58 0.64
C GLY A 143 -14.97 -20.30 0.98
N SER A 144 -13.64 -20.31 0.92
CA SER A 144 -12.77 -19.15 1.17
C SER A 144 -11.47 -19.24 0.38
N PHE A 145 -10.75 -18.13 0.24
CA PHE A 145 -9.33 -18.18 -0.14
C PHE A 145 -8.52 -18.91 0.93
N ASP A 146 -7.32 -19.40 0.57
CA ASP A 146 -6.43 -19.97 1.57
C ASP A 146 -6.07 -18.89 2.61
N PRO A 147 -6.18 -19.20 3.91
CA PRO A 147 -5.88 -18.21 4.94
C PRO A 147 -4.38 -17.89 5.01
N VAL A 148 -3.54 -18.77 4.45
CA VAL A 148 -2.10 -18.62 4.39
C VAL A 148 -1.71 -18.14 3.00
N LEU A 149 -1.17 -16.93 2.91
CA LEU A 149 -0.58 -16.42 1.69
C LEU A 149 0.69 -17.22 1.33
N PRO A 150 0.95 -17.46 0.04
CA PRO A 150 2.24 -17.99 -0.41
C PRO A 150 3.42 -17.20 0.17
N VAL A 151 4.53 -17.88 0.49
CA VAL A 151 5.70 -17.27 1.14
C VAL A 151 6.21 -16.05 0.37
N ALA A 152 6.27 -16.12 -0.96
CA ALA A 152 6.69 -15.00 -1.80
C ALA A 152 5.78 -13.77 -1.64
N MET A 153 4.46 -13.96 -1.58
CA MET A 153 3.50 -12.87 -1.38
C MET A 153 3.58 -12.32 0.06
N SER A 154 3.70 -13.19 1.06
CA SER A 154 3.86 -12.79 2.45
C SER A 154 5.14 -11.96 2.66
N ASN A 155 6.25 -12.37 2.05
CA ASN A 155 7.50 -11.62 2.10
C ASN A 155 7.39 -10.28 1.38
N ALA A 156 6.78 -10.24 0.18
CA ALA A 156 6.57 -9.00 -0.55
C ALA A 156 5.68 -8.01 0.24
N LEU A 157 4.61 -8.49 0.88
CA LEU A 157 3.76 -7.69 1.76
C LEU A 157 4.50 -7.19 3.01
N HIS A 158 5.38 -8.02 3.58
CA HIS A 158 6.20 -7.64 4.73
C HIS A 158 7.21 -6.54 4.36
N SER A 159 7.96 -6.72 3.26
CA SER A 159 8.90 -5.72 2.76
C SER A 159 8.19 -4.41 2.44
N ALA A 160 7.06 -4.46 1.73
CA ALA A 160 6.22 -3.31 1.46
C ALA A 160 5.82 -2.50 2.71
N ARG A 161 5.46 -3.18 3.81
CA ARG A 161 5.13 -2.53 5.09
C ARG A 161 6.34 -1.86 5.74
N ILE A 162 7.54 -2.42 5.56
CA ILE A 162 8.79 -1.87 6.06
C ILE A 162 9.21 -0.66 5.22
N ASP A 163 9.24 -0.80 3.90
CA ASP A 163 9.67 0.22 2.95
C ASP A 163 8.83 1.49 3.03
N THR A 164 7.53 1.34 3.34
CA THR A 164 6.62 2.48 3.54
C THR A 164 6.70 3.10 4.93
N ASN A 165 7.44 2.50 5.87
CA ASN A 165 7.58 2.98 7.24
C ASN A 165 8.98 3.55 7.54
N SER A 166 9.18 4.82 7.16
CA SER A 166 10.44 5.54 7.40
C SER A 166 10.85 5.62 8.87
N VAL A 167 9.91 5.61 9.82
CA VAL A 167 10.24 5.61 11.26
C VAL A 167 10.87 4.28 11.68
N LYS A 168 10.36 3.15 11.17
CA LYS A 168 10.93 1.83 11.46
C LYS A 168 12.30 1.66 10.80
N ALA A 169 12.45 2.15 9.57
CA ALA A 169 13.73 2.17 8.87
C ALA A 169 14.78 2.96 9.68
N TRP A 170 14.44 4.19 10.09
CA TRP A 170 15.28 5.01 10.97
C TRP A 170 15.63 4.29 12.27
N CYS A 171 14.65 3.69 12.95
CA CYS A 171 14.93 2.97 14.20
C CYS A 171 15.89 1.79 14.02
N THR A 172 15.87 1.15 12.86
CA THR A 172 16.73 0.00 12.56
C THR A 172 18.15 0.46 12.24
N GLU A 173 18.30 1.52 11.45
CA GLU A 173 19.60 2.03 11.00
C GLU A 173 20.35 2.77 12.12
N ASP A 174 19.68 3.68 12.83
CA ASP A 174 20.28 4.46 13.93
C ASP A 174 20.24 3.71 15.28
N ALA A 175 20.01 2.39 15.24
CA ALA A 175 19.93 1.51 16.41
C ALA A 175 19.10 2.10 17.57
N VAL A 176 17.92 2.66 17.22
CA VAL A 176 17.05 3.32 18.19
C VAL A 176 16.43 2.28 19.10
N CYS A 177 16.56 2.47 20.40
CA CYS A 177 15.97 1.61 21.43
C CYS A 177 15.32 2.45 22.53
N CYS A 178 14.61 1.80 23.45
CA CYS A 178 14.06 2.44 24.64
C CYS A 178 14.83 1.95 25.88
N GLU A 179 15.45 2.88 26.62
CA GLU A 179 16.29 2.56 27.77
C GLU A 179 15.98 3.43 28.99
N GLY A 180 15.75 2.77 30.13
CA GLY A 180 15.69 3.41 31.44
C GLY A 180 14.67 4.56 31.54
N SER A 181 15.05 5.60 32.27
CA SER A 181 14.23 6.79 32.53
C SER A 181 14.24 7.77 31.35
N PRO A 182 13.15 8.51 31.08
CA PRO A 182 13.12 9.56 30.07
C PRO A 182 14.26 10.58 30.23
N LYS A 183 15.00 10.83 29.15
CA LYS A 183 16.14 11.77 29.11
C LYS A 183 16.21 12.57 27.80
N LEU A 184 15.84 11.97 26.68
CA LEU A 184 15.92 12.60 25.37
C LEU A 184 14.73 13.53 25.13
N GLY A 185 14.97 14.78 24.72
CA GLY A 185 13.91 15.70 24.34
C GLY A 185 13.11 15.18 23.14
N LYS A 186 11.78 15.21 23.22
CA LYS A 186 10.92 14.76 22.12
C LYS A 186 11.22 15.53 20.82
N ASP A 187 11.38 16.85 20.91
CA ASP A 187 11.70 17.67 19.74
C ASP A 187 13.05 17.25 19.12
N ALA A 188 14.08 17.03 19.96
CA ALA A 188 15.39 16.57 19.50
C ALA A 188 15.38 15.16 18.89
N ALA A 189 14.52 14.26 19.37
CA ALA A 189 14.35 12.93 18.78
C ALA A 189 13.70 13.03 17.39
N TYR A 190 12.67 13.86 17.25
CA TYR A 190 12.01 14.09 15.97
C TYR A 190 12.91 14.82 14.97
N ASP A 191 13.72 15.79 15.41
CA ASP A 191 14.66 16.50 14.56
C ASP A 191 15.76 15.58 14.01
N GLN A 192 16.22 14.60 14.79
CA GLN A 192 17.16 13.58 14.34
C GLN A 192 16.53 12.68 13.27
N TYR A 193 15.34 12.14 13.52
CA TYR A 193 14.57 11.38 12.54
C TYR A 193 14.33 12.18 11.23
N ALA A 194 13.93 13.45 11.35
CA ALA A 194 13.67 14.30 10.19
C ALA A 194 14.96 14.63 9.41
N SER A 195 16.11 14.67 10.08
CA SER A 195 17.42 14.84 9.45
C SER A 195 17.85 13.57 8.72
N TRP A 196 17.77 12.41 9.39
CA TRP A 196 18.01 11.11 8.76
C TRP A 196 17.16 10.92 7.50
N CYS A 197 15.86 11.27 7.54
CA CYS A 197 15.00 11.18 6.37
C CYS A 197 15.48 12.06 5.21
N ARG A 198 15.99 13.27 5.50
CA ARG A 198 16.54 14.17 4.46
C ARG A 198 17.83 13.62 3.86
N GLU A 199 18.63 12.93 4.65
CA GLU A 199 19.91 12.34 4.23
C GLU A 199 19.69 11.06 3.39
N THR A 200 18.77 10.19 3.80
CA THR A 200 18.46 8.93 3.11
C THR A 200 17.46 9.08 1.96
N GLY A 201 16.88 10.27 1.79
CA GLY A 201 15.78 10.51 0.86
C GLY A 201 14.46 9.87 1.30
N ALA A 202 14.39 9.35 2.52
CA ALA A 202 13.18 8.82 3.09
C ALA A 202 12.16 9.95 3.39
N VAL A 203 10.90 9.56 3.41
CA VAL A 203 9.81 10.50 3.61
C VAL A 203 9.62 10.79 5.10
N VAL A 204 9.73 12.07 5.47
CA VAL A 204 9.42 12.56 6.82
C VAL A 204 7.91 12.47 7.09
N VAL A 205 7.51 11.80 8.16
CA VAL A 205 6.12 11.78 8.65
C VAL A 205 5.90 12.92 9.66
N SER A 206 4.64 13.34 9.88
CA SER A 206 4.32 14.38 10.87
C SER A 206 4.74 13.97 12.29
N PRO A 207 4.99 14.93 13.22
CA PRO A 207 5.36 14.61 14.60
C PRO A 207 4.34 13.69 15.30
N ILE A 208 3.05 13.86 15.01
CA ILE A 208 1.99 13.01 15.58
C ILE A 208 2.16 11.57 15.12
N GLN A 209 2.35 11.35 13.82
CA GLN A 209 2.52 10.01 13.23
C GLN A 209 3.83 9.37 13.68
N PHE A 210 4.90 10.14 13.78
CA PHE A 210 6.17 9.68 14.34
C PHE A 210 5.99 9.08 15.74
N TRP A 211 5.34 9.81 16.65
CA TRP A 211 5.12 9.33 18.02
C TRP A 211 4.11 8.19 18.15
N ILE A 212 3.16 8.05 17.22
CA ILE A 212 2.32 6.85 17.15
C ILE A 212 3.19 5.64 16.79
N ARG A 213 3.99 5.74 15.72
CA ARG A 213 4.85 4.66 15.22
C ARG A 213 5.93 4.24 16.23
N ILE A 214 6.50 5.18 16.98
CA ILE A 214 7.45 4.88 18.06
C ILE A 214 6.79 4.06 19.18
N ARG A 215 5.57 4.43 19.60
CA ARG A 215 4.85 3.68 20.64
C ARG A 215 4.45 2.28 20.19
N ASP A 216 4.09 2.12 18.91
CA ASP A 216 3.80 0.83 18.33
C ASP A 216 5.06 -0.05 18.20
N ALA A 217 6.21 0.56 17.89
CA ALA A 217 7.48 -0.14 17.76
C ALA A 217 8.10 -0.53 19.11
N PHE A 218 7.88 0.29 20.16
CA PHE A 218 8.49 0.11 21.47
C PHE A 218 7.44 0.12 22.58
N PRO A 219 6.90 -1.05 22.99
CA PRO A 219 5.92 -1.17 24.08
C PRO A 219 6.39 -0.57 25.42
N GLN A 220 7.71 -0.51 25.65
CA GLN A 220 8.36 0.05 26.83
C GLN A 220 8.58 1.57 26.75
N TYR A 221 8.04 2.23 25.72
CA TYR A 221 8.14 3.68 25.58
C TYR A 221 7.46 4.41 26.74
N VAL A 222 8.19 5.34 27.36
CA VAL A 222 7.68 6.24 28.40
C VAL A 222 8.10 7.68 28.14
N GLU A 223 7.22 8.62 28.47
CA GLU A 223 7.46 10.06 28.36
C GLU A 223 7.15 10.79 29.67
N SER A 224 7.81 11.92 29.88
CA SER A 224 7.56 12.80 31.02
C SER A 224 7.77 14.27 30.66
N LYS A 225 7.30 15.17 31.52
CA LYS A 225 7.44 16.62 31.35
C LYS A 225 8.39 17.16 32.41
N VAL A 226 9.44 17.85 31.99
CA VAL A 226 10.44 18.44 32.89
C VAL A 226 10.49 19.95 32.70
N ARG A 227 10.64 20.69 33.80
CA ARG A 227 10.72 22.15 33.81
C ARG A 227 12.19 22.57 33.85
N ARG A 228 12.64 23.35 32.86
CA ARG A 228 13.99 23.94 32.82
C ARG A 228 13.87 25.44 32.55
N LYS A 229 14.43 26.26 33.45
CA LYS A 229 14.61 27.73 33.32
C LYS A 229 13.49 28.41 32.51
N GLU A 230 12.27 28.35 33.06
CA GLU A 230 11.02 28.95 32.55
C GLU A 230 10.27 28.23 31.40
N ARG A 231 10.84 27.20 30.76
CA ARG A 231 10.13 26.40 29.74
C ARG A 231 9.92 24.95 30.19
N SER A 232 8.78 24.38 29.80
CA SER A 232 8.51 22.95 30.00
C SER A 232 8.86 22.16 28.75
N ILE A 233 9.71 21.15 28.90
CA ILE A 233 10.17 20.29 27.80
C ILE A 233 9.57 18.89 28.03
N ARG A 234 9.13 18.25 26.95
CA ARG A 234 8.72 16.84 26.98
C ARG A 234 9.93 15.98 26.64
N ILE A 235 10.18 14.97 27.45
CA ILE A 235 11.29 14.03 27.30
C ILE A 235 10.76 12.60 27.19
N CYS A 236 11.53 11.71 26.57
CA CYS A 236 11.23 10.30 26.37
C CYS A 236 12.46 9.43 26.66
N ASN A 237 12.24 8.13 26.82
CA ASN A 237 13.29 7.14 27.07
C ASN A 237 13.90 6.55 25.79
N LEU A 238 13.73 7.20 24.65
CA LEU A 238 14.45 6.82 23.43
C LEU A 238 15.95 7.05 23.63
N HIS A 239 16.72 6.05 23.22
CA HIS A 239 18.16 6.10 23.06
C HIS A 239 18.45 5.88 21.57
N ILE A 240 19.33 6.70 21.01
CA ILE A 240 19.72 6.66 19.60
C ILE A 240 21.20 6.30 19.62
N GLY A 241 21.53 5.10 19.14
CA GLY A 241 22.91 4.65 19.07
C GLY A 241 23.61 5.47 18.01
N GLN A 242 24.53 6.35 18.40
CA GLN A 242 25.42 6.95 17.41
C GLN A 242 26.24 5.81 16.79
N GLY A 243 26.11 5.64 15.47
CA GLY A 243 26.94 4.70 14.70
C GLY A 243 28.43 4.95 14.83
#